data_AF-A0A4Q0XG53-F1
#
_entry.id   AF-A0A4Q0XG53-F1
#
_cell.length_a   1.000
_cell.length_b   1.000
_cell.length_c   1.000
_cell.angle_alpha   90.00
_cell.angle_beta   90.00
_cell.angle_gamma   90.00
#
_symmetry.space_group_name_H-M   'P 1'
#
loop_
_entity.id
_entity.type
_entity.pdbx_description
1 polymer ?
#
loop_
_entity_poly.entity_id
_entity_poly.type
_entity_poly.pdbx_seq_one_letter_code
_entity_poly.pdbx_strand_id
1 'polypeptide(L)'
;MSQRIYSNTEIQEKIAVAVKNLSDADLDKFLKKSNSKAVFDISTPLFLKVPEHFTETEKANALKDEKGVIRWTWDFEFARNGFAYAINTQWYARNDAYVERWLQSLE
;
A
#
# COMPACT_ATOMS: atom_id res chain seq x y z
N MET A 1 5.35 14.32 -22.52
CA MET A 1 4.53 14.14 -21.31
C MET A 1 4.33 12.65 -21.12
N SER A 2 4.71 12.07 -19.98
CA SER A 2 4.44 10.66 -19.71
C SER A 2 2.93 10.51 -19.49
N GLN A 3 2.25 9.80 -20.39
CA GLN A 3 0.83 9.50 -20.25
C GLN A 3 0.70 8.44 -19.15
N ARG A 4 0.34 8.88 -17.94
CA ARG A 4 0.01 8.00 -16.82
C ARG A 4 -1.22 7.18 -17.17
N ILE A 5 -1.24 5.91 -16.76
CA ILE A 5 -2.45 5.06 -16.84
C ILE A 5 -3.36 5.40 -15.64
N TYR A 6 -2.75 5.62 -14.47
CA TYR A 6 -3.45 5.96 -13.24
C TYR A 6 -2.77 7.14 -12.54
N SER A 7 -3.56 8.00 -11.91
CA SER A 7 -3.09 8.91 -10.87
C SER A 7 -2.69 8.14 -9.60
N ASN A 8 -1.93 8.80 -8.73
CA ASN A 8 -1.50 8.18 -7.47
C ASN A 8 -2.70 7.82 -6.57
N THR A 9 -3.72 8.68 -6.53
CA THR A 9 -4.99 8.43 -5.83
C THR A 9 -5.70 7.19 -6.39
N GLU A 10 -5.84 7.10 -7.72
CA GLU A 10 -6.50 5.95 -8.36
C GLU A 10 -5.78 4.63 -8.07
N ILE A 11 -4.43 4.62 -8.03
CA ILE A 11 -3.67 3.44 -7.64
C ILE A 11 -4.05 3.02 -6.22
N GLN A 12 -4.07 3.95 -5.29
CA GLN A 12 -4.35 3.66 -3.88
C GLN A 12 -5.78 3.16 -3.68
N GLU A 13 -6.76 3.80 -4.32
CA GLU A 13 -8.17 3.37 -4.29
C GLU A 13 -8.34 1.97 -4.87
N LYS A 14 -7.78 1.70 -6.06
CA LYS A 14 -7.91 0.39 -6.71
C LYS A 14 -7.27 -0.71 -5.87
N ILE A 15 -6.09 -0.46 -5.29
CA ILE A 15 -5.44 -1.42 -4.39
C ILE A 15 -6.29 -1.63 -3.14
N ALA A 16 -6.80 -0.58 -2.50
CA ALA A 16 -7.63 -0.67 -1.29
C ALA A 16 -8.96 -1.42 -1.52
N VAL A 17 -9.49 -1.39 -2.74
CA VAL A 17 -10.63 -2.22 -3.12
C VAL A 17 -10.20 -3.67 -3.33
N ALA A 18 -9.14 -3.90 -4.12
CA ALA A 18 -8.66 -5.25 -4.48
C ALA A 18 -8.25 -6.09 -3.25
N VAL A 19 -7.64 -5.45 -2.25
CA VAL A 19 -7.13 -6.14 -1.05
C VAL A 19 -8.21 -6.75 -0.16
N LYS A 20 -9.47 -6.29 -0.30
CA LYS A 20 -10.61 -6.85 0.45
C LYS A 20 -10.85 -8.32 0.11
N ASN A 21 -10.49 -8.74 -1.10
CA ASN A 21 -10.67 -10.10 -1.59
C ASN A 21 -9.46 -11.00 -1.34
N LEU A 22 -8.34 -10.46 -0.85
CA LEU A 22 -7.12 -11.23 -0.59
C LEU A 22 -7.23 -12.03 0.72
N SER A 23 -6.47 -13.13 0.80
CA SER A 23 -6.28 -13.84 2.06
C SER A 23 -5.34 -13.06 3.00
N ASP A 24 -5.40 -13.35 4.31
CA ASP A 24 -4.49 -12.74 5.29
C ASP A 24 -3.02 -13.05 4.95
N ALA A 25 -2.75 -14.27 4.49
CA ALA A 25 -1.43 -14.71 4.08
C ALA A 25 -0.90 -13.93 2.87
N ASP A 26 -1.78 -13.51 1.94
CA ASP A 26 -1.40 -12.67 0.81
C ASP A 26 -1.16 -11.23 1.22
N LEU A 27 -1.97 -10.68 2.13
CA LEU A 27 -1.75 -9.35 2.70
C LEU A 27 -0.42 -9.26 3.44
N ASP A 28 -0.06 -10.29 4.21
CA ASP A 28 1.21 -10.32 4.95
C ASP A 28 2.43 -10.35 4.01
N LYS A 29 2.30 -10.82 2.77
CA LYS A 29 3.36 -10.70 1.76
C LYS A 29 3.64 -9.24 1.43
N PHE A 30 2.61 -8.39 1.36
CA PHE A 30 2.73 -6.96 1.04
C PHE A 30 3.28 -6.10 2.19
N LEU A 31 3.45 -6.68 3.38
CA LEU A 31 4.24 -6.08 4.47
C LEU A 31 5.76 -6.21 4.24
N LYS A 32 6.17 -7.02 3.26
CA LYS A 32 7.58 -7.25 2.93
C LYS A 32 8.00 -6.39 1.73
N LYS A 33 9.12 -5.69 1.89
CA LYS A 33 9.75 -4.90 0.82
C LYS A 33 10.04 -5.73 -0.43
N SER A 34 10.53 -6.96 -0.28
CA SER A 34 10.89 -7.81 -1.43
C SER A 34 9.70 -8.15 -2.31
N ASN A 35 8.57 -8.53 -1.71
CA ASN A 35 7.34 -8.81 -2.45
C ASN A 35 6.77 -7.54 -3.11
N SER A 36 6.76 -6.43 -2.36
CA SER A 36 6.28 -5.15 -2.88
C SER A 36 7.12 -4.66 -4.06
N LYS A 37 8.44 -4.89 -4.03
CA LYS A 37 9.35 -4.64 -5.15
C LYS A 37 9.07 -5.53 -6.34
N ALA A 38 8.82 -6.82 -6.12
CA ALA A 38 8.54 -7.77 -7.19
C ALA A 38 7.20 -7.50 -7.89
N VAL A 39 6.16 -7.14 -7.13
CA VAL A 39 4.81 -6.94 -7.67
C VAL A 39 4.62 -5.54 -8.23
N PHE A 40 5.09 -4.50 -7.55
CA PHE A 40 4.77 -3.09 -7.87
C PHE A 40 5.98 -2.22 -8.20
N ASP A 41 7.20 -2.76 -8.18
CA ASP A 41 8.46 -2.02 -8.38
C ASP A 41 8.73 -0.91 -7.34
N ILE A 42 8.16 -1.01 -6.14
CA ILE A 42 8.40 -0.07 -5.03
C ILE A 42 9.49 -0.58 -4.07
N SER A 43 10.26 0.32 -3.47
CA SER A 43 11.43 -0.01 -2.62
C SER A 43 11.11 -0.07 -1.11
N THR A 44 9.83 -0.01 -0.77
CA THR A 44 9.27 -0.05 0.58
C THR A 44 8.10 -1.04 0.60
N PRO A 45 7.70 -1.56 1.78
CA PRO A 45 6.45 -2.30 1.92
C PRO A 45 5.26 -1.53 1.34
N LEU A 46 4.36 -2.22 0.65
CA LEU A 46 3.12 -1.63 0.15
C LEU A 46 2.24 -1.19 1.31
N PHE A 47 2.09 -2.07 2.32
CA PHE A 47 1.32 -1.76 3.51
C PHE A 47 2.21 -1.58 4.73
N LEU A 48 1.78 -0.65 5.58
CA LEU A 48 2.18 -0.55 6.97
C LEU A 48 1.04 -1.09 7.82
N LYS A 49 1.33 -2.02 8.72
CA LYS A 49 0.35 -2.65 9.62
C LYS A 49 0.59 -2.18 11.04
N VAL A 50 -0.45 -1.68 11.70
CA VAL A 50 -0.43 -1.28 13.12
C VAL A 50 -1.64 -1.86 13.84
N PRO A 51 -1.57 -2.07 15.16
CA PRO A 51 -2.75 -2.42 15.94
C PRO A 51 -3.85 -1.35 15.80
N GLU A 52 -5.11 -1.79 15.69
CA GLU A 52 -6.25 -0.88 15.47
C GLU A 52 -6.53 0.05 16.66
N HIS A 53 -6.09 -0.35 17.86
CA HIS A 53 -6.20 0.46 19.08
C HIS A 53 -5.13 1.57 19.19
N PHE A 54 -4.24 1.71 18.21
CA PHE A 54 -3.31 2.83 18.19
C PHE A 54 -4.08 4.15 18.11
N THR A 55 -3.68 5.10 18.95
CA THR A 55 -4.14 6.48 18.92
C THR A 55 -3.76 7.16 17.61
N GLU A 56 -4.41 8.28 17.29
CA GLU A 56 -4.06 9.09 16.11
C GLU A 56 -2.58 9.51 16.11
N THR A 57 -2.01 9.83 17.28
CA THR A 57 -0.60 10.20 17.41
C THR A 57 0.33 9.01 17.13
N GLU A 58 -0.01 7.83 17.63
CA GLU A 58 0.76 6.60 17.34
C GLU A 58 0.67 6.22 15.86
N LYS A 59 -0.52 6.31 15.27
CA LYS A 59 -0.73 6.13 13.82
C LYS A 59 0.10 7.12 13.01
N ALA A 60 0.10 8.41 13.37
CA ALA A 60 0.88 9.43 12.66
C ALA A 60 2.39 9.20 12.76
N ASN A 61 2.88 8.73 13.93
CA ASN A 61 4.29 8.40 14.12
C ASN A 61 4.70 7.16 13.33
N ALA A 62 3.81 6.18 13.18
CA ALA A 62 4.09 4.94 12.44
C ALA A 62 4.29 5.15 10.93
N LEU A 63 3.78 6.24 10.35
CA LEU A 63 3.92 6.53 8.91
C LEU A 63 5.35 6.85 8.45
N LYS A 64 6.26 7.10 9.39
CA LYS A 64 7.64 7.53 9.11
C LYS A 64 8.55 6.31 8.98
N ASP A 65 9.38 6.30 7.93
CA ASP A 65 10.47 5.33 7.81
C ASP A 65 11.61 5.63 8.80
N GLU A 66 12.64 4.77 8.82
CA GLU A 66 13.84 4.94 9.67
C GLU A 66 14.57 6.27 9.46
N LYS A 67 14.31 6.97 8.35
CA LYS A 67 14.88 8.28 8.00
C LYS A 67 13.92 9.43 8.31
N GLY A 68 12.78 9.16 8.94
CA GLY A 68 11.76 10.15 9.28
C GLY A 68 10.86 10.57 8.11
N VAL A 69 10.94 9.89 6.96
CA VAL A 69 10.16 10.25 5.76
C VAL A 69 8.81 9.55 5.80
N ILE A 70 7.73 10.30 5.56
CA ILE A 70 6.38 9.76 5.45
C ILE A 70 6.27 8.97 4.13
N ARG A 71 6.10 7.65 4.22
CA ARG A 71 5.99 6.74 3.04
C ARG A 71 4.59 6.18 2.84
N TRP A 72 3.74 6.25 3.87
CA TRP A 72 2.40 5.72 3.84
C TRP A 72 1.38 6.81 4.18
N THR A 73 0.11 6.54 3.88
CA THR A 73 -1.04 7.36 4.30
C THR A 73 -2.15 6.48 4.86
N TRP A 74 -2.90 7.04 5.81
CA TRP A 74 -4.15 6.45 6.35
C TRP A 74 -5.38 6.83 5.52
N ASP A 75 -5.28 7.68 4.50
CA ASP A 75 -6.43 8.16 3.70
C ASP A 75 -7.21 7.03 3.00
N PHE A 76 -6.53 5.91 2.71
CA PHE A 76 -7.10 4.70 2.11
C PHE A 76 -6.96 3.51 3.04
N GLU A 77 -7.04 3.75 4.36
CA GLU A 77 -6.89 2.71 5.35
C GLU A 77 -7.99 1.64 5.25
N PHE A 78 -7.63 0.43 5.68
CA PHE A 78 -8.59 -0.63 5.94
C PHE A 78 -8.20 -1.37 7.21
N ALA A 79 -9.20 -1.94 7.89
CA ALA A 79 -9.01 -2.73 9.10
C ALA A 79 -9.26 -4.21 8.83
N ARG A 80 -8.45 -5.07 9.45
CA ARG A 80 -8.60 -6.53 9.36
C ARG A 80 -7.97 -7.22 10.57
N ASN A 81 -8.71 -8.11 11.22
CA ASN A 81 -8.25 -8.91 12.37
C ASN A 81 -7.61 -8.08 13.49
N GLY A 82 -8.18 -6.91 13.82
CA GLY A 82 -7.68 -6.01 14.87
C GLY A 82 -6.44 -5.20 14.50
N PHE A 83 -6.11 -5.12 13.20
CA PHE A 83 -5.03 -4.29 12.68
C PHE A 83 -5.56 -3.30 11.64
N ALA A 84 -5.02 -2.09 11.68
CA ALA A 84 -5.18 -1.09 10.64
C ALA A 84 -4.01 -1.14 9.65
N TYR A 85 -4.31 -0.93 8.38
CA TYR A 85 -3.34 -0.97 7.29
C TYR A 85 -3.31 0.39 6.58
N ALA A 86 -2.14 1.03 6.54
CA ALA A 86 -1.87 2.21 5.71
C ALA A 86 -1.26 1.80 4.38
N ILE A 87 -1.48 2.61 3.34
CA ILE A 87 -0.99 2.34 1.98
C ILE A 87 0.17 3.26 1.60
N ASN A 88 1.10 2.72 0.82
CA ASN A 88 2.23 3.49 0.30
C ASN A 88 1.78 4.69 -0.56
N THR A 89 2.54 5.78 -0.51
CA THR A 89 2.27 7.01 -1.28
C THR A 89 3.21 7.18 -2.48
N GLN A 90 4.24 6.35 -2.60
CA GLN A 90 5.32 6.52 -3.56
C GLN A 90 5.02 5.86 -4.91
N TRP A 91 4.14 6.51 -5.68
CA TRP A 91 3.75 6.05 -7.01
C TRP A 91 4.33 6.96 -8.11
N TYR A 92 5.02 6.33 -9.06
CA TYR A 92 5.62 6.96 -10.23
C TYR A 92 5.02 6.35 -11.50
N ALA A 93 5.18 7.02 -12.65
CA ALA A 93 4.60 6.58 -13.92
C ALA A 93 4.97 5.15 -14.32
N ARG A 94 6.16 4.69 -13.94
CA ARG A 94 6.60 3.31 -14.21
C ARG A 94 5.80 2.26 -13.43
N ASN A 95 5.24 2.61 -12.28
CA ASN A 95 4.50 1.68 -11.42
C ASN A 95 3.12 1.36 -11.99
N ASP A 96 2.54 2.25 -12.81
CA ASP A 96 1.22 2.11 -13.40
C ASP A 96 1.02 0.75 -14.08
N ALA A 97 1.97 0.34 -14.93
CA ALA A 97 1.90 -0.95 -15.64
C ALA A 97 2.00 -2.17 -14.71
N TYR A 98 2.67 -2.03 -13.56
CA TYR A 98 2.73 -3.09 -12.56
C TYR A 98 1.42 -3.20 -11.79
N VAL A 99 0.83 -2.05 -11.44
CA VAL A 99 -0.48 -2.00 -10.77
C VAL A 99 -1.56 -2.59 -11.67
N GLU A 100 -1.61 -2.19 -12.94
CA GLU A 100 -2.56 -2.71 -13.91
C GLU A 100 -2.44 -4.24 -14.06
N ARG A 101 -1.22 -4.74 -14.26
CA ARG A 101 -0.97 -6.19 -14.37
C ARG A 101 -1.41 -6.94 -13.11
N TRP A 102 -1.13 -6.39 -11.93
CA TRP A 102 -1.53 -7.03 -10.69
C TRP A 102 -3.05 -7.04 -10.53
N LEU A 103 -3.74 -5.94 -10.82
CA LEU A 103 -5.21 -5.89 -10.77
C LEU A 103 -5.83 -6.90 -11.73
N GLN A 104 -5.33 -7.00 -12.96
CA GLN A 104 -5.77 -8.00 -13.95
C GLN A 104 -5.53 -9.45 -13.50
N SER A 105 -4.54 -9.69 -12.62
CA SER A 105 -4.28 -11.04 -12.09
C SER A 105 -5.24 -11.45 -10.96
N LEU A 106 -6.10 -10.54 -10.50
CA LEU A 106 -7.09 -10.79 -9.45
C LEU A 106 -8.51 -11.00 -10.00
N GLU A 107 -8.72 -10.77 -11.30
CA GLU A 107 -9.97 -11.04 -12.04
C GLU A 107 -10.08 -12.53 -12.41
#